data_AF-A0AAV0WVB0-F1
#
_entry.id   AF-A0AAV0WVB0-F1
#
_cell.length_a   1.000
_cell.length_b   1.000
_cell.length_c   1.000
_cell.angle_alpha   90.00
_cell.angle_beta   90.00
_cell.angle_gamma   90.00
#
_symmetry.space_group_name_H-M   'P 1'
#
loop_
_entity.id
_entity.type
_entity.pdbx_description
1 polymer ?
#
loop_
_entity_poly.entity_id
_entity_poly.type
_entity_poly.pdbx_seq_one_letter_code
_entity_poly.pdbx_strand_id
1 'polypeptide(L)'
;MDVSFEEPLAQPLSSDQIHPVSSDQPDLNTGDFILLEFESIGKRKLKYKYVATVVSIISRSEYEVQCFEANNEENSEFVPIENDISIVDLTNILYKLPSPELRLQNRHLISVFPGVVDVFEKSRY
;
A
#
# COMPACT_ATOMS: atom_id res chain seq x y z
N MET A 1 -27.86 31.44 1.98
CA MET A 1 -27.23 30.61 3.02
C MET A 1 -26.27 29.71 2.28
N ASP A 2 -25.01 30.13 2.20
CA ASP A 2 -23.94 29.32 1.62
C ASP A 2 -23.67 28.17 2.59
N VAL A 3 -24.07 26.97 2.20
CA VAL A 3 -23.74 25.75 2.92
C VAL A 3 -22.35 25.36 2.43
N SER A 4 -21.32 25.87 3.12
CA SER A 4 -19.96 25.37 2.95
C SER A 4 -19.95 23.92 3.44
N PHE A 5 -20.05 22.98 2.52
CA PHE A 5 -19.70 21.59 2.80
C PHE A 5 -18.19 21.56 3.00
N GLU A 6 -17.73 21.58 4.25
CA GLU A 6 -16.38 21.12 4.56
C GLU A 6 -16.36 19.62 4.22
N GLU A 7 -15.81 19.27 3.07
CA GLU A 7 -15.48 17.88 2.77
C GLU A 7 -14.57 17.37 3.90
N PRO A 8 -14.89 16.23 4.52
CA PRO A 8 -14.05 15.69 5.56
C PRO A 8 -12.68 15.37 4.95
N LEU A 9 -11.66 16.11 5.36
CA LEU A 9 -10.26 15.83 5.01
C LEU A 9 -9.98 14.36 5.31
N ALA A 10 -9.58 13.60 4.28
CA ALA A 10 -9.27 12.18 4.43
C ALA A 10 -8.28 11.96 5.58
N GLN A 11 -8.66 11.10 6.53
CA GLN A 11 -7.84 10.85 7.71
C GLN A 11 -6.76 9.81 7.37
N PRO A 12 -5.52 9.97 7.86
CA PRO A 12 -4.50 8.95 7.71
C PRO A 12 -4.93 7.65 8.40
N LEU A 13 -4.48 6.51 7.85
CA LEU A 13 -4.63 5.22 8.53
C LEU A 13 -4.08 5.32 9.96
N SER A 14 -4.89 4.87 10.91
CA SER A 14 -4.50 4.89 12.32
C SER A 14 -3.38 3.88 12.56
N SER A 15 -2.46 4.19 13.48
CA SER A 15 -1.34 3.28 13.80
C SER A 15 -1.81 1.91 14.30
N ASP A 16 -3.02 1.82 14.87
CA ASP A 16 -3.63 0.56 15.32
C ASP A 16 -4.13 -0.33 14.16
N GLN A 17 -4.25 0.23 12.95
CA GLN A 17 -4.70 -0.48 11.74
C GLN A 17 -3.53 -0.97 10.88
N ILE A 18 -2.30 -0.54 11.18
CA ILE A 18 -1.10 -0.86 10.42
C ILE A 18 -0.21 -1.73 11.30
N HIS A 19 0.11 -2.94 10.85
CA HIS A 19 0.89 -3.88 11.64
C HIS A 19 2.30 -4.04 11.06
N PRO A 20 3.37 -3.75 11.82
CA PRO A 20 4.74 -3.98 11.33
C PRO A 20 4.95 -5.48 11.10
N VAL A 21 5.54 -5.81 9.95
CA VAL A 21 5.85 -7.21 9.64
C VAL A 21 7.15 -7.59 10.36
N SER A 22 7.10 -8.61 11.20
CA SER A 22 8.29 -9.12 11.91
C SER A 22 9.15 -10.00 11.00
N SER A 23 10.46 -9.83 11.09
CA SER A 23 11.44 -10.67 10.37
C SER A 23 11.50 -12.10 10.89
N ASP A 24 11.20 -12.32 12.18
CA ASP A 24 11.39 -13.62 12.83
C ASP A 24 10.18 -14.55 12.60
N GLN A 25 8.99 -13.97 12.55
CA GLN A 25 7.72 -14.65 12.28
C GLN A 25 6.83 -13.72 11.44
N PRO A 26 6.99 -13.71 10.10
CA PRO A 26 6.15 -12.91 9.23
C PRO A 26 4.73 -13.50 9.21
N ASP A 27 3.77 -12.74 9.74
CA ASP A 27 2.33 -13.07 9.69
C ASP A 27 1.71 -12.52 8.39
N LEU A 28 2.10 -13.14 7.27
CA LEU A 28 1.64 -12.80 5.93
C LEU A 28 0.99 -14.01 5.26
N ASN A 29 -0.19 -13.78 4.70
CA ASN A 29 -0.96 -14.74 3.94
C ASN A 29 -1.27 -14.19 2.54
N THR A 30 -1.55 -15.08 1.59
CA THR A 30 -2.09 -14.69 0.28
C THR A 30 -3.36 -13.86 0.45
N GLY A 31 -3.45 -12.75 -0.28
CA GLY A 31 -4.54 -11.77 -0.20
C GLY A 31 -4.33 -10.68 0.85
N ASP A 32 -3.28 -10.75 1.67
CA ASP A 32 -2.93 -9.66 2.57
C ASP A 32 -2.41 -8.45 1.77
N PHE A 33 -2.86 -7.26 2.15
CA PHE A 33 -2.34 -6.00 1.64
C PHE A 33 -1.16 -5.56 2.47
N ILE A 34 -0.12 -5.07 1.80
CA ILE A 34 1.15 -4.70 2.40
C ILE A 34 1.65 -3.36 1.85
N LEU A 35 2.46 -2.68 2.66
CA LEU A 35 3.23 -1.51 2.26
C LEU A 35 4.69 -1.92 2.07
N LEU A 36 5.17 -1.77 0.84
CA LEU A 36 6.55 -2.03 0.45
C LEU A 36 7.38 -0.76 0.48
N GLU A 37 8.69 -0.88 0.68
CA GLU A 37 9.68 0.18 0.49
C GLU A 37 10.82 -0.30 -0.42
N PHE A 38 11.05 0.44 -1.49
CA PHE A 38 12.19 0.26 -2.39
C PHE A 38 13.11 1.47 -2.33
N GLU A 39 14.42 1.20 -2.28
CA GLU A 39 15.44 2.23 -2.40
C GLU A 39 15.90 2.34 -3.87
N SER A 40 15.94 3.55 -4.40
CA SER A 40 16.45 3.78 -5.75
C SER A 40 17.96 3.51 -5.82
N ILE A 41 18.43 2.94 -6.92
CA ILE A 41 19.84 2.57 -7.15
C ILE A 41 20.69 3.82 -7.54
N GLY A 42 20.13 5.02 -7.46
CA GLY A 42 20.77 6.27 -7.90
C GLY A 42 21.69 6.93 -6.86
N LYS A 43 22.45 7.95 -7.31
CA LYS A 43 23.30 8.79 -6.42
C LYS A 43 22.51 9.46 -5.29
N ARG A 44 21.20 9.67 -5.51
CA ARG A 44 20.26 10.17 -4.52
C ARG A 44 19.38 8.98 -4.14
N LYS A 45 19.72 8.35 -3.02
CA LYS A 45 18.98 7.24 -2.41
C LYS A 45 17.58 7.72 -2.03
N LEU A 46 16.64 7.58 -2.94
CA LEU A 46 15.24 7.94 -2.73
C LEU A 46 14.50 6.66 -2.30
N LYS A 47 13.67 6.78 -1.27
CA LYS A 47 12.79 5.69 -0.84
C LYS A 47 11.41 5.89 -1.45
N TYR A 48 10.92 4.85 -2.10
CA TYR A 48 9.59 4.83 -2.69
C TYR A 48 8.77 3.76 -1.97
N LYS A 49 7.55 4.11 -1.56
CA LYS A 49 6.64 3.14 -0.95
C LYS A 49 5.51 2.80 -1.91
N TYR A 50 5.09 1.55 -1.88
CA TYR A 50 4.04 1.03 -2.76
C TYR A 50 3.07 0.17 -1.97
N VAL A 51 1.79 0.24 -2.34
CA VAL A 51 0.78 -0.72 -1.88
C VAL A 51 0.85 -1.94 -2.78
N ALA A 52 0.85 -3.12 -2.17
CA ALA A 52 0.79 -4.39 -2.88
C ALA A 52 -0.12 -5.39 -2.17
N THR A 53 -0.57 -6.41 -2.89
CA THR A 53 -1.19 -7.60 -2.28
C THR A 53 -0.27 -8.80 -2.46
N VAL A 54 -0.22 -9.66 -1.45
CA VAL A 54 0.48 -10.95 -1.55
C VAL A 54 -0.32 -11.87 -2.48
N VAL A 55 0.29 -12.32 -3.57
CA VAL A 55 -0.30 -13.26 -4.53
C VAL A 55 0.10 -14.69 -4.17
N SER A 56 1.37 -14.90 -3.83
CA SER A 56 1.90 -16.21 -3.46
C SER A 56 3.06 -16.08 -2.48
N ILE A 57 3.25 -17.11 -1.64
CA ILE A 57 4.36 -17.19 -0.70
C ILE A 57 5.37 -18.20 -1.26
N ILE A 58 6.51 -17.72 -1.75
CA ILE A 58 7.54 -18.57 -2.36
C ILE A 58 8.39 -19.21 -1.26
N SER A 59 8.79 -18.42 -0.28
CA SER A 59 9.57 -18.85 0.88
C SER A 59 9.25 -18.00 2.10
N ARG A 60 9.93 -18.23 3.23
CA ARG A 60 9.75 -17.38 4.43
C ARG A 60 10.23 -15.94 4.20
N SER A 61 11.12 -15.73 3.23
CA SER A 61 11.75 -14.45 2.96
C SER A 61 11.35 -13.86 1.61
N GLU A 62 10.69 -14.62 0.72
CA GLU A 62 10.35 -14.17 -0.64
C GLU A 62 8.86 -14.33 -0.90
N TYR A 63 8.25 -13.27 -1.42
CA TYR A 63 6.82 -13.18 -1.68
C TYR A 63 6.59 -12.71 -3.10
N GLU A 64 5.63 -13.34 -3.78
CA GLU A 64 5.11 -12.84 -5.04
C GLU A 64 3.97 -11.85 -4.73
N VAL A 65 4.06 -10.65 -5.27
CA VAL A 65 3.16 -9.55 -4.96
C VAL A 65 2.65 -8.88 -6.24
N GLN A 66 1.43 -8.35 -6.17
CA GLN A 66 0.84 -7.52 -7.22
C GLN A 66 0.79 -6.08 -6.72
N CYS A 67 1.46 -5.18 -7.43
CA CYS A 67 1.55 -3.76 -7.09
C CYS A 67 0.28 -2.99 -7.47
N PHE A 68 0.03 -1.90 -6.75
CA PHE A 68 -1.08 -0.99 -7.00
C PHE A 68 -0.58 0.44 -7.18
N GLU A 69 -1.28 1.19 -8.02
CA GLU A 69 -1.10 2.64 -8.15
C GLU A 69 -2.25 3.39 -7.49
N ALA A 70 -1.96 4.60 -7.00
CA ALA A 70 -2.98 5.46 -6.41
C ALA A 70 -3.95 5.93 -7.49
N ASN A 71 -5.25 5.75 -7.25
CA ASN A 71 -6.34 6.18 -8.12
C ASN A 71 -6.85 7.59 -7.77
N ASN A 72 -6.45 8.13 -6.62
CA ASN A 72 -6.81 9.47 -6.17
C ASN A 72 -5.63 10.21 -5.54
N GLU A 73 -5.74 11.55 -5.45
CA GLU A 73 -4.69 12.40 -4.88
C GLU A 73 -4.50 12.18 -3.36
N GLU A 74 -5.54 11.69 -2.69
CA GLU A 74 -5.53 11.43 -1.25
C GLU A 74 -4.77 10.15 -0.88
N ASN A 75 -4.43 9.28 -1.84
CA ASN A 75 -3.82 7.96 -1.60
C ASN A 75 -4.66 7.07 -0.66
N SER A 76 -5.99 7.09 -0.84
CA SER A 76 -6.93 6.20 -0.16
C SER A 76 -7.54 5.17 -1.12
N GLU A 77 -7.48 5.41 -2.43
CA GLU A 77 -7.95 4.51 -3.47
C GLU A 77 -6.79 3.99 -4.30
N PHE A 78 -6.79 2.69 -4.58
CA PHE A 78 -5.72 2.02 -5.30
C PHE A 78 -6.28 1.05 -6.33
N VAL A 79 -5.66 1.01 -7.50
CA VAL A 79 -5.98 0.05 -8.57
C VAL A 79 -4.79 -0.84 -8.86
N PRO A 80 -5.00 -2.14 -9.14
CA PRO A 80 -3.90 -3.04 -9.46
C PRO A 80 -3.27 -2.63 -10.79
N ILE A 81 -1.94 -2.57 -10.82
CA ILE A 81 -1.18 -2.29 -12.06
C ILE A 81 -1.16 -3.58 -12.89
N GLU A 82 -1.85 -3.59 -14.03
CA GLU A 82 -1.97 -4.80 -14.84
C GLU A 82 -0.60 -5.35 -15.28
N ASN A 83 -0.40 -6.66 -15.08
CA ASN A 83 0.83 -7.39 -15.41
C ASN A 83 2.08 -6.96 -14.59
N ASP A 84 1.90 -6.27 -13.47
CA ASP A 84 2.98 -5.91 -12.55
C ASP A 84 3.01 -6.86 -11.34
N ILE A 85 3.40 -8.11 -11.63
CA ILE A 85 3.70 -9.11 -10.61
C ILE A 85 5.20 -9.13 -10.39
N SER A 86 5.60 -8.95 -9.14
CA SER A 86 7.00 -8.87 -8.74
C SER A 86 7.29 -9.82 -7.59
N ILE A 87 8.54 -10.27 -7.48
CA ILE A 87 9.03 -11.01 -6.33
C ILE A 87 9.78 -10.03 -5.43
N VAL A 88 9.43 -10.02 -4.15
CA VAL A 88 10.02 -9.10 -3.16
C VAL A 88 10.52 -9.86 -1.94
N ASP A 89 11.60 -9.34 -1.36
CA ASP A 89 12.13 -9.86 -0.10
C ASP A 89 11.32 -9.32 1.08
N LEU A 90 11.28 -10.07 2.17
CA LEU A 90 10.66 -9.68 3.44
C LEU A 90 11.20 -8.34 3.95
N THR A 91 12.47 -8.04 3.68
CA THR A 91 13.15 -6.79 4.06
C THR A 91 12.56 -5.56 3.36
N ASN A 92 11.86 -5.75 2.24
CA ASN A 92 11.16 -4.68 1.54
C ASN A 92 9.76 -4.45 2.10
N ILE A 93 9.23 -5.35 2.94
CA ILE A 93 7.88 -5.25 3.49
C ILE A 93 7.93 -4.48 4.83
N LEU A 94 7.35 -3.30 4.86
CA LEU A 94 7.30 -2.48 6.08
C LEU A 94 6.14 -2.89 6.99
N TYR A 95 4.94 -2.93 6.41
CA TYR A 95 3.71 -3.10 7.16
C TYR A 95 2.69 -3.95 6.41
N LYS A 96 1.88 -4.67 7.18
CA LYS A 96 0.59 -5.21 6.75
C LYS A 96 -0.48 -4.14 6.95
N LEU A 97 -1.22 -3.88 5.88
CA LEU A 97 -2.28 -2.88 5.80
C LEU A 97 -3.63 -3.53 6.14
N PRO A 98 -4.64 -2.73 6.55
CA PRO A 98 -5.98 -3.27 6.73
C PRO A 98 -6.57 -3.70 5.38
N SER A 99 -7.49 -4.66 5.40
CA SER A 99 -8.21 -5.04 4.19
C SER A 99 -9.04 -3.86 3.66
N PRO A 100 -8.87 -3.46 2.39
CA PRO A 100 -9.65 -2.41 1.79
C PRO A 100 -11.06 -2.91 1.41
N GLU A 101 -11.98 -1.99 1.24
CA GLU A 101 -13.25 -2.26 0.57
C GLU A 101 -13.04 -2.31 -0.94
N LEU A 102 -13.60 -3.32 -1.61
CA LEU A 102 -13.52 -3.45 -3.07
C LEU A 102 -14.74 -2.80 -3.72
N ARG A 103 -14.52 -1.75 -4.51
CA ARG A 103 -15.57 -1.03 -5.25
C ARG A 103 -15.39 -1.22 -6.75
N LEU A 104 -16.47 -1.56 -7.45
CA LEU A 104 -16.48 -1.59 -8.91
C LEU A 104 -16.79 -0.20 -9.45
N GLN A 105 -15.88 0.39 -10.21
CA GLN A 105 -16.09 1.68 -10.90
C GLN A 105 -15.65 1.55 -12.35
N ASN A 106 -16.52 1.89 -13.30
CA ASN A 106 -16.22 1.84 -14.74
C ASN A 106 -15.62 0.50 -15.24
N ARG A 107 -16.03 -0.63 -14.64
CA ARG A 107 -15.51 -2.00 -14.87
C ARG A 107 -14.12 -2.29 -14.28
N HIS A 108 -13.52 -1.35 -13.58
CA HIS A 108 -12.30 -1.57 -12.79
C HIS A 108 -12.64 -1.86 -11.34
N LEU A 109 -11.86 -2.74 -10.72
CA LEU A 109 -11.94 -3.02 -9.29
C LEU A 109 -10.98 -2.10 -8.55
N ILE A 110 -11.53 -1.25 -7.68
CA ILE A 110 -10.78 -0.29 -6.88
C ILE A 110 -10.72 -0.79 -5.45
N SER A 111 -9.53 -0.78 -4.87
CA SER A 111 -9.28 -1.03 -3.45
C SER A 111 -9.34 0.28 -2.69
N VAL A 112 -10.34 0.44 -1.82
CA VAL A 112 -10.58 1.64 -1.02
C VAL A 112 -10.17 1.36 0.42
N PHE A 113 -9.08 1.97 0.88
CA PHE A 113 -8.64 1.85 2.26
C PHE A 113 -9.45 2.75 3.18
N PRO A 114 -9.62 2.38 4.47
CA PRO A 114 -10.39 3.18 5.43
C PRO A 114 -9.70 4.51 5.82
N GLY A 115 -8.51 4.78 5.29
CA GLY A 115 -7.77 6.02 5.49
C GLY A 115 -6.65 6.17 4.47
N VAL A 116 -5.97 7.31 4.53
CA VAL A 116 -4.83 7.62 3.65
C VAL A 116 -3.65 6.71 3.97
N VAL A 117 -3.13 6.05 2.93
CA VAL A 117 -1.91 5.25 2.99
C VAL A 117 -0.71 6.16 2.71
N ASP A 118 0.25 6.20 3.64
CA ASP A 118 1.47 7.01 3.49
C ASP A 118 2.45 6.38 2.49
N VAL A 119 2.18 6.58 1.20
CA VAL A 119 3.02 6.08 0.08
C VAL A 119 4.13 7.06 -0.32
N PHE A 120 4.08 8.32 0.11
CA PHE A 120 5.10 9.31 -0.20
C PHE A 120 6.01 9.57 1.00
N GLU A 121 7.32 9.48 0.80
CA GLU A 121 8.27 10.00 1.78
C GLU A 121 8.13 11.53 1.83
N LYS A 122 7.60 12.08 2.93
CA LYS A 122 7.69 13.52 3.21
C LYS A 122 9.16 13.89 3.25
N SER A 123 9.68 14.40 2.13
CA SER A 123 11.02 14.98 2.06
C SER A 123 11.09 16.09 3.10
N ARG A 124 11.78 15.84 4.22
CA ARG A 124 12.16 16.88 5.16
C ARG A 124 13.21 17.74 4.45
N TYR A 125 12.75 18.84 3.85
CA TYR A 125 13.61 19.96 3.51
C TYR A 125 13.94 20.76 4.77
#